data_AF-A0A254QBP7-F1
#
_entry.id   AF-A0A254QBP7-F1
#
_cell.length_a   1.000
_cell.length_b   1.000
_cell.length_c   1.000
_cell.angle_alpha   90.00
_cell.angle_beta   90.00
_cell.angle_gamma   90.00
#
_symmetry.space_group_name_H-M   'P 1'
#
loop_
_entity.id
_entity.type
_entity.pdbx_description
1 polymer ?
#
loop_
_entity_poly.entity_id
_entity_poly.type
_entity_poly.pdbx_seq_one_letter_code
_entity_poly.pdbx_strand_id
1 'polypeptide(L)'
;MKHLLLIVFATIMGAQAQASVSADEFVDKFVAAVNRRLVITNQDRIMENKTIYCTGMRPAQIEAISKIVRENTEITVQEFSAKAYEAINCYPTLLPQLKRKGWGVLTKSLWKDVELVNATLADLGVYRHRSQLENKLLDSLNP
;
A
#
# COMPACT_ATOMS: atom_id res chain seq x y z
N MET A 1 -30.55 -6.24 -55.08
CA MET A 1 -29.11 -6.55 -54.93
C MET A 1 -28.31 -5.28 -55.17
N LYS A 2 -27.65 -4.74 -54.15
CA LYS A 2 -26.32 -4.09 -54.23
C LYS A 2 -25.92 -3.55 -52.85
N HIS A 3 -24.90 -4.20 -52.30
CA HIS A 3 -23.97 -3.73 -51.27
C HIS A 3 -24.44 -3.78 -49.80
N LEU A 4 -24.45 -5.02 -49.30
CA LEU A 4 -23.80 -5.36 -48.04
C LEU A 4 -22.34 -4.89 -48.08
N LEU A 5 -21.90 -4.12 -47.07
CA LEU A 5 -20.59 -4.17 -46.39
C LEU A 5 -20.31 -2.80 -45.72
N LEU A 6 -19.68 -2.85 -44.54
CA LEU A 6 -19.19 -1.73 -43.71
C LEU A 6 -20.03 -1.36 -42.47
N ILE A 7 -20.50 -2.39 -41.76
CA ILE A 7 -20.20 -2.45 -40.33
C ILE A 7 -18.75 -2.97 -40.24
N VAL A 8 -18.01 -2.56 -39.20
CA VAL A 8 -16.59 -2.88 -38.89
C VAL A 8 -15.63 -1.81 -39.42
N PHE A 9 -15.29 -0.84 -38.57
CA PHE A 9 -14.01 -0.09 -38.46
C PHE A 9 -14.27 1.29 -37.86
N ALA A 10 -14.59 1.35 -36.56
CA ALA A 10 -14.34 2.53 -35.70
C ALA A 10 -14.69 2.28 -34.22
N THR A 11 -15.08 1.08 -33.80
CA THR A 11 -15.16 0.70 -32.37
C THR A 11 -13.78 0.42 -31.75
N ILE A 12 -12.72 1.06 -32.26
CA ILE A 12 -11.39 1.12 -31.63
C ILE A 12 -11.19 2.53 -31.08
N MET A 13 -12.14 3.01 -30.30
CA MET A 13 -11.93 4.17 -29.44
C MET A 13 -12.52 3.82 -28.08
N GLY A 14 -11.66 3.53 -27.11
CA GLY A 14 -12.07 3.51 -25.70
C GLY A 14 -11.55 2.36 -24.85
N ALA A 15 -10.75 1.43 -25.34
CA ALA A 15 -9.97 0.56 -24.47
C ALA A 15 -8.58 1.17 -24.26
N GLN A 16 -8.51 2.32 -23.56
CA GLN A 16 -7.30 2.60 -22.80
C GLN A 16 -7.25 1.50 -21.74
N ALA A 17 -6.59 0.39 -22.06
CA ALA A 17 -6.19 -0.58 -21.07
C ALA A 17 -5.23 0.18 -20.14
N GLN A 18 -5.77 0.73 -19.05
CA GLN A 18 -4.96 1.26 -17.95
C GLN A 18 -4.15 0.06 -17.46
N ALA A 19 -2.89 0.00 -17.86
CA ALA A 19 -2.02 -1.11 -17.50
C ALA A 19 -1.87 -1.08 -15.98
N SER A 20 -2.31 -2.13 -15.31
CA SER A 20 -2.08 -2.33 -13.88
C SER A 20 -0.58 -2.30 -13.60
N VAL A 21 -0.16 -1.65 -12.51
CA VAL A 21 1.26 -1.63 -12.12
C VAL A 21 1.67 -3.03 -11.69
N SER A 22 2.88 -3.47 -12.04
CA SER A 22 3.35 -4.79 -11.60
C SER A 22 3.51 -4.85 -10.07
N ALA A 23 3.33 -6.03 -9.49
CA ALA A 23 3.52 -6.23 -8.05
C ALA A 23 4.91 -5.79 -7.57
N ASP A 24 5.95 -6.07 -8.36
CA ASP A 24 7.34 -5.74 -8.03
C ASP A 24 7.58 -4.23 -8.07
N GLU A 25 7.07 -3.57 -9.12
CA GLU A 25 7.16 -2.12 -9.23
C GLU A 25 6.41 -1.42 -8.08
N PHE A 26 5.25 -1.94 -7.68
CA PHE A 26 4.55 -1.41 -6.52
C PHE A 26 5.35 -1.59 -5.24
N VAL A 27 5.91 -2.78 -4.99
CA VAL A 27 6.70 -3.06 -3.79
C VAL A 27 7.91 -2.14 -3.71
N ASP A 28 8.65 -1.96 -4.81
CA ASP A 28 9.82 -1.07 -4.85
C ASP A 28 9.43 0.38 -4.55
N LYS A 29 8.36 0.88 -5.18
CA LYS A 29 7.82 2.23 -4.92
C LYS A 29 7.37 2.40 -3.47
N PHE A 30 6.67 1.41 -2.93
CA PHE A 30 6.20 1.40 -1.55
C PHE A 30 7.36 1.43 -0.55
N VAL A 31 8.34 0.54 -0.70
CA VAL A 31 9.52 0.47 0.17
C VAL A 31 10.32 1.78 0.12
N ALA A 32 10.53 2.34 -1.07
CA ALA A 32 11.23 3.62 -1.22
C ALA A 32 10.49 4.76 -0.52
N ALA A 33 9.16 4.82 -0.64
CA ALA A 33 8.34 5.84 0.00
C ALA A 33 8.30 5.67 1.53
N VAL A 34 8.17 4.45 2.05
CA VAL A 34 8.26 4.16 3.50
C VAL A 34 9.60 4.62 4.05
N ASN A 35 10.71 4.23 3.42
CA ASN A 35 12.05 4.59 3.88
C ASN A 35 12.25 6.11 3.91
N ARG A 36 11.77 6.83 2.89
CA ARG A 36 11.80 8.30 2.88
C ARG A 36 11.03 8.89 4.07
N ARG A 37 9.83 8.37 4.35
CA ARG A 37 9.00 8.82 5.48
C ARG A 37 9.63 8.51 6.83
N LEU A 38 10.30 7.37 6.97
CA LEU A 38 11.02 7.01 8.21
C LEU A 38 12.16 7.97 8.51
N VAL A 39 12.89 8.45 7.49
CA VAL A 39 13.93 9.48 7.68
C VAL A 39 13.34 10.75 8.26
N ILE A 40 12.28 11.29 7.65
CA ILE A 40 11.60 12.51 8.11
C ILE A 40 11.04 12.31 9.52
N THR A 41 10.32 11.22 9.74
CA THR A 41 9.73 10.89 11.05
C THR A 41 10.79 10.83 12.15
N ASN A 42 11.96 10.25 11.86
CA ASN A 42 13.04 10.17 12.85
C ASN A 42 13.73 11.51 13.08
N GLN A 43 13.86 12.37 12.07
CA GLN A 43 14.36 13.73 12.23
C GLN A 43 13.47 14.52 13.21
N ASP A 44 12.16 14.51 13.00
CA ASP A 44 11.19 15.17 13.89
C ASP A 44 11.27 14.63 15.32
N ARG A 45 11.37 13.30 15.47
CA ARG A 45 11.46 12.65 16.78
C ARG A 45 12.73 13.00 17.53
N ILE A 46 13.86 13.10 16.84
CA ILE A 46 15.13 13.51 17.45
C ILE A 46 15.02 14.96 17.96
N MET A 47 14.41 15.86 17.17
CA MET A 47 14.17 17.25 17.60
C MET A 47 13.28 17.34 18.84
N GLU A 48 12.35 16.40 19.00
CA GLU A 48 11.46 16.29 20.15
C GLU A 48 12.02 15.46 21.32
N ASN A 49 13.30 15.05 21.28
CA ASN A 49 13.93 14.14 22.27
C ASN A 49 13.17 12.81 22.46
N LYS A 50 12.53 12.29 21.41
CA LYS A 50 11.84 10.99 21.40
C LYS A 50 12.75 9.90 20.83
N THR A 51 12.55 8.67 21.30
CA THR A 51 13.26 7.48 20.79
C THR A 51 13.04 7.31 19.29
N ILE A 52 14.10 7.00 18.54
CA ILE A 52 14.05 6.71 17.10
C ILE A 52 13.07 5.56 16.82
N TYR A 53 12.37 5.64 15.70
CA TYR A 53 11.49 4.59 15.22
C TYR A 53 12.27 3.50 14.46
N CYS A 54 11.70 2.88 13.42
CA CYS A 54 12.51 2.17 12.44
C CYS A 54 13.43 3.14 11.70
N THR A 55 14.69 2.74 11.49
CA THR A 55 15.64 3.46 10.63
C THR A 55 15.44 3.16 9.15
N GLY A 56 14.71 2.08 8.83
CA GLY A 56 14.35 1.66 7.48
C GLY A 56 13.61 0.32 7.51
N MET A 57 13.07 -0.09 6.35
CA MET A 57 12.51 -1.42 6.17
C MET A 57 13.61 -2.48 6.12
N ARG A 58 13.48 -3.50 6.96
CA ARG A 58 14.35 -4.68 7.02
C ARG A 58 13.98 -5.67 5.91
N PRO A 59 14.92 -6.52 5.46
CA PRO A 59 14.66 -7.52 4.42
C PRO A 59 13.43 -8.40 4.69
N ALA A 60 13.24 -8.88 5.93
CA ALA A 60 12.07 -9.69 6.29
C ALA A 60 10.73 -8.93 6.18
N GLN A 61 10.73 -7.61 6.41
CA GLN A 61 9.53 -6.78 6.25
C GLN A 61 9.23 -6.55 4.77
N ILE A 62 10.27 -6.32 3.96
CA ILE A 62 10.15 -6.19 2.50
C ILE A 62 9.61 -7.49 1.89
N GLU A 63 10.15 -8.63 2.31
CA GLU A 63 9.69 -9.94 1.88
C GLU A 63 8.22 -10.19 2.25
N ALA A 64 7.82 -9.83 3.48
CA ALA A 64 6.42 -9.95 3.91
C ALA A 64 5.48 -9.07 3.05
N ILE A 65 5.86 -7.83 2.75
CA ILE A 65 5.08 -6.94 1.86
C ILE A 65 5.03 -7.51 0.45
N SER A 66 6.17 -7.97 -0.08
CA SER A 66 6.25 -8.57 -1.41
C SER A 66 5.32 -9.79 -1.52
N LYS A 67 5.31 -10.66 -0.51
CA LYS A 67 4.43 -11.81 -0.42
C LYS A 67 2.96 -11.41 -0.41
N ILE A 68 2.57 -10.41 0.38
CA ILE A 68 1.18 -9.92 0.45
C ILE A 68 0.67 -9.53 -0.94
N VAL A 69 1.47 -8.78 -1.71
CA VAL A 69 1.07 -8.25 -3.02
C VAL A 69 1.12 -9.34 -4.10
N ARG A 70 2.19 -10.13 -4.15
CA ARG A 70 2.40 -11.16 -5.19
C ARG A 70 1.40 -12.32 -5.08
N GLU A 71 1.07 -12.74 -3.86
CA GLU A 71 0.12 -13.84 -3.64
C GLU A 71 -1.34 -13.40 -3.73
N ASN A 72 -1.61 -12.09 -3.75
CA ASN A 72 -2.97 -11.53 -3.77
C ASN A 72 -3.05 -10.39 -4.80
N THR A 73 -3.03 -10.72 -6.09
CA THR A 73 -3.09 -9.71 -7.17
C THR A 73 -4.37 -8.88 -7.16
N GLU A 74 -5.42 -9.40 -6.53
CA GLU A 74 -6.75 -8.79 -6.41
C GLU A 74 -6.95 -8.02 -5.09
N ILE A 75 -5.90 -7.93 -4.25
CA ILE A 75 -5.99 -7.29 -2.94
C ILE A 75 -6.46 -5.84 -3.08
N THR A 76 -7.41 -5.44 -2.25
CA THR A 76 -7.85 -4.03 -2.23
C THR A 76 -6.86 -3.15 -1.48
N VAL A 77 -6.94 -1.83 -1.68
CA VAL A 77 -6.14 -0.87 -0.90
C VAL A 77 -6.36 -1.04 0.61
N GLN A 78 -7.62 -1.28 1.02
CA GLN A 78 -7.96 -1.50 2.41
C GLN A 78 -7.34 -2.78 2.99
N GLU A 79 -7.46 -3.88 2.27
CA GLU A 79 -6.90 -5.17 2.69
C GLU A 79 -5.38 -5.14 2.73
N PHE A 80 -4.76 -4.48 1.76
CA PHE A 80 -3.32 -4.27 1.75
C PHE A 80 -2.88 -3.44 2.95
N SER A 81 -3.51 -2.29 3.20
CA SER A 81 -3.18 -1.44 4.34
C SER A 81 -3.26 -2.23 5.66
N ALA A 82 -4.31 -3.04 5.81
CA ALA A 82 -4.52 -3.91 6.96
C ALA A 82 -3.37 -4.90 7.21
N LYS A 83 -2.91 -5.57 6.15
CA LYS A 83 -1.81 -6.54 6.24
C LYS A 83 -0.45 -5.85 6.34
N ALA A 84 -0.28 -4.70 5.71
CA ALA A 84 1.00 -3.99 5.64
C ALA A 84 1.44 -3.42 6.99
N TYR A 85 0.53 -2.83 7.78
CA TYR A 85 0.93 -2.29 9.09
C TYR A 85 1.38 -3.42 10.06
N GLU A 86 0.79 -4.62 9.95
CA GLU A 86 1.22 -5.79 10.74
C GLU A 86 2.60 -6.29 10.33
N ALA A 87 2.92 -6.20 9.03
CA ALA A 87 4.21 -6.58 8.49
C ALA A 87 5.32 -5.57 8.85
N ILE A 88 5.01 -4.27 8.93
CA ILE A 88 5.99 -3.24 9.27
C ILE A 88 6.40 -3.34 10.74
N ASN A 89 5.48 -3.37 11.69
CA ASN A 89 5.76 -3.62 13.12
C ASN A 89 7.05 -2.93 13.64
N CYS A 90 7.12 -1.61 13.47
CA CYS A 90 8.34 -0.86 13.77
C CYS A 90 8.50 -0.55 15.27
N TYR A 91 7.43 -0.71 16.05
CA TYR A 91 7.51 -0.82 17.49
C TYR A 91 7.36 -2.29 17.89
N PRO A 92 8.23 -2.86 18.74
CA PRO A 92 8.01 -4.19 19.26
C PRO A 92 6.70 -4.21 20.06
N THR A 93 5.73 -5.01 19.62
CA THR A 93 4.48 -5.22 20.34
C THR A 93 4.81 -5.92 21.65
N LEU A 94 4.62 -5.25 22.80
CA LEU A 94 4.93 -5.80 24.13
C LEU A 94 4.12 -7.07 24.48
N LEU A 95 3.02 -7.35 23.77
CA LEU A 95 2.15 -8.51 23.99
C LEU A 95 1.61 -9.07 22.66
N PRO A 96 2.38 -9.89 21.91
CA PRO A 96 1.89 -10.56 20.70
C PRO A 96 0.75 -11.56 20.98
N GLN A 97 0.49 -11.90 22.25
CA GLN A 97 -0.53 -12.86 22.68
C GLN A 97 -1.95 -12.27 22.72
N LEU A 98 -2.09 -10.94 22.70
CA LEU A 98 -3.38 -10.23 22.69
C LEU A 98 -3.97 -10.05 21.28
N LYS A 99 -3.41 -10.76 20.28
CA LYS A 99 -3.91 -10.89 18.89
C LYS A 99 -5.28 -11.61 18.83
N ARG A 100 -6.28 -11.15 19.58
CA ARG A 100 -7.65 -11.67 19.49
C ARG A 100 -8.28 -11.19 18.19
N LYS A 101 -8.87 -12.15 17.49
CA LYS A 101 -9.67 -11.99 16.26
C LYS A 101 -10.67 -10.84 16.44
N GLY A 102 -10.56 -9.86 15.55
CA GLY A 102 -11.50 -8.74 15.43
C GLY A 102 -11.01 -7.47 16.13
N TRP A 103 -10.37 -6.58 15.36
CA TRP A 103 -10.29 -5.12 15.60
C TRP A 103 -10.05 -4.67 17.05
N GLY A 104 -9.26 -5.44 17.82
CA GLY A 104 -9.16 -5.30 19.27
C GLY A 104 -7.84 -4.64 19.68
N VAL A 105 -7.92 -3.36 20.02
CA VAL A 105 -6.88 -2.52 20.63
C VAL A 105 -5.66 -2.27 19.71
N LEU A 106 -5.79 -1.26 18.84
CA LEU A 106 -4.63 -0.57 18.28
C LEU A 106 -3.79 -0.05 19.45
N THR A 107 -2.71 -0.76 19.78
CA THR A 107 -1.70 -0.22 20.71
C THR A 107 -1.15 1.09 20.11
N LYS A 108 -0.73 2.07 20.94
CA LYS A 108 -0.17 3.34 20.43
C LYS A 108 0.95 3.12 19.40
N SER A 109 1.68 2.02 19.55
CA SER A 109 2.66 1.51 18.59
C SER A 109 2.07 1.19 17.23
N LEU A 110 0.97 0.42 17.19
CA LEU A 110 0.30 0.04 15.94
C LEU A 110 -0.24 1.27 15.19
N TRP A 111 -0.68 2.30 15.93
CA TRP A 111 -1.24 3.51 15.31
C TRP A 111 -0.22 4.26 14.45
N LYS A 112 1.07 4.25 14.83
CA LYS A 112 2.14 4.86 14.03
C LYS A 112 2.49 4.06 12.78
N ASP A 113 2.40 2.73 12.84
CA ASP A 113 2.52 1.89 11.64
C ASP A 113 1.35 2.11 10.68
N VAL A 114 0.12 2.22 11.20
CA VAL A 114 -1.07 2.55 10.41
C VAL A 114 -0.93 3.93 9.74
N GLU A 115 -0.48 4.94 10.49
CA GLU A 115 -0.23 6.29 9.96
C GLU A 115 0.83 6.28 8.87
N LEU A 116 1.94 5.57 9.08
CA LEU A 116 3.02 5.41 8.11
C LEU A 116 2.53 4.77 6.81
N VAL A 117 1.78 3.66 6.89
CA VAL A 117 1.26 2.95 5.71
C VAL A 117 0.27 3.83 4.95
N ASN A 118 -0.72 4.40 5.63
CA ASN A 118 -1.74 5.22 4.96
C ASN A 118 -1.14 6.46 4.30
N ALA A 119 -0.19 7.12 4.97
CA ALA A 119 0.48 8.27 4.42
C ALA A 119 1.41 7.89 3.24
N THR A 120 2.02 6.70 3.28
CA THR A 120 2.80 6.15 2.15
C THR A 120 1.88 5.90 0.94
N LEU A 121 0.73 5.25 1.15
CA LEU A 121 -0.25 4.99 0.09
C LEU A 121 -0.82 6.29 -0.48
N ALA A 122 -0.99 7.32 0.35
CA ALA A 122 -1.40 8.65 -0.11
C ALA A 122 -0.35 9.31 -1.03
N ASP A 123 0.94 9.21 -0.67
CA ASP A 123 2.04 9.72 -1.52
C ASP A 123 2.12 9.03 -2.87
N LEU A 124 1.81 7.73 -2.89
CA LEU A 124 1.73 6.94 -4.12
C LEU A 124 0.46 7.21 -4.94
N GLY A 125 -0.45 8.07 -4.46
CA GLY A 125 -1.71 8.38 -5.13
C GLY A 125 -2.81 7.34 -4.97
N VAL A 126 -2.55 6.28 -4.19
CA VAL A 126 -3.42 5.11 -3.99
C VAL A 126 -4.52 5.38 -2.95
N TYR A 127 -4.28 6.31 -2.03
CA TYR A 127 -5.17 6.59 -0.90
C TYR A 127 -5.47 8.09 -0.78
N ARG A 128 -6.31 8.62 -1.67
CA ARG A 128 -6.78 10.02 -1.65
C ARG A 128 -8.21 10.18 -1.16
N HIS A 129 -9.08 9.22 -1.47
CA HIS A 129 -10.50 9.26 -1.09
C HIS A 129 -10.98 7.89 -0.58
N ARG A 130 -11.99 7.90 0.30
CA ARG A 130 -12.60 6.68 0.87
C ARG A 130 -13.12 5.73 -0.21
N SER A 131 -13.56 6.27 -1.36
CA SER A 131 -14.01 5.48 -2.51
C SER A 131 -12.92 4.60 -3.14
N GLN A 132 -11.63 4.88 -2.89
CA GLN A 132 -10.51 4.11 -3.44
C GLN A 132 -10.11 2.92 -2.56
N LEU A 133 -10.69 2.78 -1.36
CA LEU A 133 -10.36 1.69 -0.44
C LEU A 133 -10.68 0.30 -1.00
N GLU A 134 -11.77 0.22 -1.77
CA GLU A 134 -12.26 -1.01 -2.39
C GLU A 134 -11.60 -1.28 -3.75
N ASN A 135 -10.82 -0.33 -4.28
CA ASN A 135 -10.14 -0.52 -5.55
C ASN A 135 -9.01 -1.54 -5.37
N LYS A 136 -8.74 -2.30 -6.44
CA LYS A 136 -7.55 -3.15 -6.50
C LYS A 136 -6.30 -2.29 -6.35
N LEU A 137 -5.38 -2.76 -5.52
CA LEU A 137 -4.18 -2.01 -5.16
C LEU A 137 -3.34 -1.63 -6.38
N LEU A 138 -3.09 -2.58 -7.27
CA LEU A 138 -2.23 -2.41 -8.44
C LEU A 138 -2.84 -1.54 -9.54
N ASP A 139 -4.17 -1.46 -9.58
CA ASP A 139 -4.90 -0.59 -10.50
C ASP A 139 -4.98 0.85 -9.98
N SER A 140 -4.78 1.05 -8.68
CA SER A 140 -4.95 2.34 -8.00
C SER A 140 -3.76 3.31 -8.16
N LEU A 141 -2.67 2.86 -8.78
CA LEU A 141 -1.45 3.65 -8.99
C LEU A 141 -1.44 4.47 -10.29
N ASN A 142 -2.41 4.24 -11.19
CA ASN A 142 -2.54 4.91 -12.48
C ASN A 142 -3.87 5.68 -12.57
N PRO A 143 -3.91 6.96 -12.13
CA PRO A 143 -5.06 7.83 -12.34
C PRO A 143 -5.24 8.23 -13.81
#